data_AF-A0A938BDA2-F1
#
_entry.id   AF-A0A938BDA2-F1
#
_cell.length_a   1.000
_cell.length_b   1.000
_cell.length_c   1.000
_cell.angle_alpha   90.00
_cell.angle_beta   90.00
_cell.angle_gamma   90.00
#
_symmetry.space_group_name_H-M   'P 1'
#
loop_
_entity.id
_entity.type
_entity.pdbx_description
1 polymer ?
#
loop_
_entity_poly.entity_id
_entity_poly.type
_entity_poly.pdbx_seq_one_letter_code
_entity_poly.pdbx_strand_id
1 'polypeptide(L)' 'MKLLLDTHIFLWFLSGDKRLPAAMRDSIRDFDNEVYLSVVSL' A
#
# COMPACT_ATOMS: atom_id res chain seq x y z
N MET A 1 -6.80 -10.33 -4.36
CA MET A 1 -5.40 -10.83 -4.20
C MET A 1 -4.91 -10.53 -2.78
N LYS A 2 -3.74 -11.05 -2.35
CA LYS A 2 -3.13 -10.66 -1.07
C LYS A 2 -1.94 -9.72 -1.31
N LEU A 3 -1.95 -8.55 -0.67
CA LEU A 3 -0.91 -7.52 -0.76
C LEU A 3 -0.27 -7.35 0.61
N LEU A 4 1.07 -7.35 0.66
CA LEU A 4 1.81 -6.99 1.87
C LEU A 4 2.53 -5.67 1.61
N LEU A 5 2.16 -4.64 2.36
CA LEU A 5 2.76 -3.31 2.26
C LEU A 5 3.93 -3.19 3.23
N ASP A 6 5.04 -2.65 2.74
CA ASP A 6 6.08 -2.09 3.61
C ASP A 6 5.58 -0.77 4.24
N THR A 7 6.15 -0.40 5.38
CA THR A 7 5.83 0.85 6.07
C THR A 7 5.99 2.07 5.15
N HIS A 8 7.02 2.13 4.30
CA HIS A 8 7.20 3.29 3.41
C HIS A 8 6.10 3.41 2.35
N ILE A 9 5.61 2.28 1.81
CA ILE A 9 4.49 2.26 0.84
C ILE A 9 3.21 2.74 1.51
N PHE A 10 2.97 2.30 2.74
CA PHE A 10 1.81 2.76 3.51
C PHE A 10 1.83 4.26 3.79
N LEU A 11 3.00 4.80 4.18
CA LEU A 11 3.16 6.25 4.39
C LEU A 11 2.95 7.05 3.10
N TRP A 12 3.46 6.56 1.97
CA TRP A 12 3.21 7.19 0.66
C TRP A 12 1.73 7.16 0.28
N PHE A 13 1.05 6.04 0.54
CA PHE A 13 -0.39 5.93 0.28
C PHE A 13 -1.18 6.93 1.11
N LEU A 14 -0.92 7.04 2.41
CA LEU A 14 -1.57 8.00 3.31
C LEU A 14 -1.30 9.46 2.92
N SER A 15 -0.07 9.75 2.47
CA SER A 15 0.35 11.11 2.12
C SER A 15 -0.05 11.51 0.69
N GLY A 16 -0.61 10.59 -0.10
CA GLY A 16 -0.86 10.82 -1.53
C GLY A 16 0.41 11.06 -2.34
N ASP A 17 1.54 10.48 -1.93
CA ASP A 17 2.85 10.73 -2.51
C ASP A 17 2.92 10.25 -3.98
N LYS A 18 3.45 11.10 -4.85
CA LYS A 18 3.65 10.85 -6.29
C LYS A 18 4.59 9.68 -6.60
N ARG A 19 5.39 9.24 -5.62
CA ARG A 19 6.23 8.04 -5.74
C ARG A 19 5.43 6.74 -5.73
N LEU A 20 4.18 6.76 -5.26
CA LEU A 20 3.29 5.59 -5.33
C LEU A 20 2.61 5.53 -6.72
N PRO A 21 2.89 4.50 -7.54
CA PRO A 21 2.27 4.36 -8.85
C PRO A 21 0.74 4.25 -8.76
N ALA A 22 0.03 4.82 -9.73
CA ALA A 22 -1.43 4.82 -9.74
C ALA A 22 -2.02 3.40 -9.67
N ALA A 23 -1.51 2.46 -10.45
CA ALA A 23 -1.95 1.07 -10.44
C ALA A 23 -1.81 0.42 -9.05
N MET A 24 -0.73 0.72 -8.31
CA MET A 24 -0.52 0.18 -6.97
C MET A 24 -1.51 0.79 -5.96
N ARG A 25 -1.78 2.10 -6.08
CA ARG A 25 -2.81 2.78 -5.28
C ARG A 25 -4.19 2.21 -5.56
N ASP A 26 -4.50 1.90 -6.82
CA ASP A 26 -5.79 1.32 -7.20
C ASP A 26 -5.92 -0.10 -6.64
N SER A 27 -4.87 -0.93 -6.70
CA SER A 27 -4.86 -2.25 -6.05
C SER A 27 -4.99 -2.18 -4.52
N ILE A 28 -4.43 -1.16 -3.87
CA ILE A 28 -4.59 -0.96 -2.41
C ILE A 28 -6.03 -0.54 -2.06
N ARG A 29 -6.73 0.17 -2.95
CA ARG A 29 -8.11 0.65 -2.74
C ARG A 29 -9.19 -0.35 -3.12
N ASP A 30 -8.82 -1.36 -3.89
CA ASP A 30 -9.70 -2.42 -4.32
C ASP A 30 -10.05 -3.35 -3.14
N PHE A 31 -11.34 -3.40 -2.82
CA PHE A 31 -11.88 -4.18 -1.70
C PHE A 31 -11.82 -5.70 -1.92
N ASP A 32 -11.62 -6.17 -3.17
CA ASP A 32 -11.36 -7.58 -3.46
C ASP A 32 -9.91 -7.99 -3.11
N ASN A 33 -9.07 -7.04 -2.70
CA ASN A 33 -7.72 -7.30 -2.20
C ASN A 33 -7.68 -7.31 -0.68
N GLU A 34 -7.08 -8.37 -0.12
CA GLU A 34 -6.68 -8.42 1.27
C GLU A 34 -5.34 -7.70 1.41
N VAL A 35 -5.34 -6.57 2.11
CA VAL A 35 -4.15 -5.74 2.32
C VAL A 35 -3.64 -5.90 3.74
N TYR A 36 -2.38 -6.33 3.86
CA TYR A 36 -1.65 -6.46 5.10
C TYR A 36 -0.57 -5.39 5.19
N LEU A 37 -0.29 -4.89 6.40
CA LEU A 37 0.81 -3.98 6.67
C LEU A 37 1.90 -4.73 7.44
N SER A 38 3.13 -4.70 6.92
CA SER A 38 4.30 -5.24 7.62
C SER A 38 4.57 -4.44 8.89
N VAL A 39 4.69 -5.15 10.02
CA VAL A 39 5.03 -4.55 11.33
C VAL A 39 6.55 -4.51 11.57
N VAL A 40 7.35 -5.09 10.67
CA VAL A 40 8.78 -5.40 10.91
C VAL A 40 9.74 -4.33 10.37
N SER A 41 9.29 -3.33 9.61
CA SER A 41 10.18 -2.35 8.98
C SER A 41 10.68 -1.23 9.93
N LEU A 42 10.85 -1.53 11.24
CA LEU A 42 11.40 -0.61 12.26
C LEU A 42 12.89 -0.29 12.02
#